data_AF-A0A3M2G3U9-F1
#
_entry.id   AF-A0A3M2G3U9-F1
#
_cell.length_a   1.000
_cell.length_b   1.000
_cell.length_c   1.000
_cell.angle_alpha   90.00
_cell.angle_beta   90.00
_cell.angle_gamma   90.00
#
_symmetry.space_group_name_H-M   'P 1'
#
loop_
_entity.id
_entity.type
_entity.pdbx_description
1 polymer ?
#
loop_
_entity_poly.entity_id
_entity_poly.type
_entity_poly.pdbx_seq_one_letter_code
_entity_poly.pdbx_strand_id
1 'polypeptide(L)'
;MNRLAVALLLMLALPTALPAALRAQTGEIHVEGRIQALTSTTLTVGDVEFMLTDATELRSELEVSLQWADLQVGWWVEVHGLRAPNATEYVARQVKVKTGSDDNGSDDNGSDDSGSDDSGSDDSGSDDHDEEVEVKGLIEALTDTSITVVGQTFRVTNRTEVEVHGVDVPFSMLLVGVLVEVEGVYRDGVLYASEIEVKRRDAPGAVREVEFKGRITGLTDSTITVLEMTFTVTPLTVVMDDDRNVIRFSELMEGQVVEVKGLFYTERGV
;
A
#
# COMPACT_ATOMS: atom_id res chain seq x y z
N MET A 1 -3.45 7.80 22.46
CA MET A 1 -2.86 8.42 21.26
C MET A 1 -2.78 7.32 20.21
N ASN A 2 -3.79 7.19 19.36
CA ASN A 2 -3.79 6.25 18.25
C ASN A 2 -2.77 6.76 17.23
N ARG A 3 -1.57 6.21 17.27
CA ARG A 3 -0.52 6.53 16.30
C ARG A 3 -0.78 5.64 15.09
N LEU A 4 -1.27 6.21 14.00
CA LEU A 4 -1.23 5.58 12.68
C LEU A 4 0.24 5.31 12.33
N ALA A 5 0.54 4.12 11.82
CA ALA A 5 1.85 3.82 11.28
C ALA A 5 1.67 3.23 9.88
N VAL A 6 2.21 3.85 8.85
CA VAL A 6 2.14 3.33 7.49
C VAL A 6 3.25 2.29 7.32
N ALA A 7 2.89 1.00 7.47
CA ALA A 7 3.82 -0.12 7.36
C ALA A 7 3.84 -0.67 5.94
N LEU A 8 4.55 0.02 5.04
CA LEU A 8 4.62 -0.34 3.63
C LEU A 8 5.55 -1.54 3.37
N LEU A 9 5.07 -2.60 2.73
CA LEU A 9 5.71 -3.92 2.81
C LEU A 9 5.71 -4.79 1.55
N LEU A 10 6.91 -5.24 1.18
CA LEU A 10 7.15 -6.37 0.30
C LEU A 10 6.53 -7.67 0.83
N MET A 11 5.58 -8.28 0.12
CA MET A 11 5.05 -9.60 0.47
C MET A 11 5.37 -10.65 -0.60
N LEU A 12 5.90 -11.78 -0.15
CA LEU A 12 5.79 -13.09 -0.79
C LEU A 12 4.88 -13.92 0.14
N ALA A 13 3.62 -14.14 -0.23
CA ALA A 13 2.83 -15.19 0.39
C ALA A 13 3.28 -16.54 -0.20
N LEU A 14 3.83 -17.44 0.60
CA LEU A 14 4.17 -18.80 0.17
C LEU A 14 3.48 -19.83 1.07
N PRO A 15 2.68 -20.76 0.55
CA PRO A 15 2.45 -22.02 1.25
C PRO A 15 3.78 -22.79 1.36
N THR A 16 3.91 -23.54 2.45
CA THR A 16 5.10 -24.31 2.83
C THR A 16 5.42 -25.46 1.87
N ALA A 17 5.93 -25.20 0.67
CA ALA A 17 6.62 -26.20 -0.17
C ALA A 17 7.20 -25.61 -1.48
N LEU A 18 8.25 -24.78 -1.44
CA LEU A 18 9.08 -24.51 -2.62
C LEU A 18 10.59 -24.48 -2.29
N PRO A 19 11.44 -25.20 -3.03
CA PRO A 19 12.88 -25.22 -2.80
C PRO A 19 13.53 -23.88 -3.20
N ALA A 20 14.50 -23.44 -2.40
CA ALA A 20 15.19 -22.15 -2.49
C ALA A 20 15.78 -21.79 -3.88
N ALA A 21 16.00 -22.77 -4.74
CA ALA A 21 16.54 -22.58 -6.09
C ALA A 21 15.55 -21.96 -7.10
N LEU A 22 14.23 -22.00 -6.83
CA LEU A 22 13.22 -21.38 -7.70
C LEU A 22 12.95 -19.91 -7.33
N ARG A 23 13.34 -19.46 -6.13
CA ARG A 23 13.18 -18.06 -5.68
C ARG A 23 14.08 -17.06 -6.42
N ALA A 24 15.01 -17.53 -7.26
CA ALA A 24 16.10 -16.73 -7.83
C ALA A 24 16.02 -16.51 -9.36
N GLN A 25 14.92 -16.87 -10.03
CA GLN A 25 14.77 -16.72 -11.49
C GLN A 25 13.54 -15.88 -11.82
N THR A 26 13.80 -14.68 -12.38
CA THR A 26 12.90 -13.54 -12.68
C THR A 26 12.41 -12.77 -11.44
N GLY A 27 13.25 -11.86 -10.93
CA GLY A 27 12.97 -11.11 -9.71
C GLY A 27 12.36 -9.74 -10.02
N GLU A 28 11.04 -9.68 -10.08
CA GLU A 28 10.32 -8.42 -9.88
C GLU A 28 10.59 -7.93 -8.46
N ILE A 29 10.86 -6.63 -8.31
CA ILE A 29 10.99 -5.97 -7.02
C ILE A 29 10.19 -4.68 -7.02
N HIS A 30 9.75 -4.29 -5.83
CA HIS A 30 9.12 -3.02 -5.57
C HIS A 30 9.89 -2.37 -4.41
N VAL A 31 10.37 -1.14 -4.62
CA VAL A 31 11.04 -0.32 -3.62
C VAL A 31 10.39 1.05 -3.56
N GLU A 32 9.94 1.45 -2.37
CA GLU A 32 9.59 2.84 -2.10
C GLU A 32 10.68 3.53 -1.28
N GLY A 33 10.79 4.84 -1.41
CA GLY A 33 11.77 5.60 -0.64
C GLY A 33 12.07 6.96 -1.25
N ARG A 34 12.90 7.72 -0.56
CA ARG A 34 13.51 8.90 -1.15
C ARG A 34 14.55 8.49 -2.19
N ILE A 35 14.57 9.22 -3.30
CA ILE A 35 15.69 9.21 -4.24
C ILE A 35 16.96 9.63 -3.48
N GLN A 36 17.94 8.74 -3.37
CA GLN A 36 19.22 9.02 -2.71
C GLN A 36 20.29 9.50 -3.70
N ALA A 37 20.26 8.97 -4.92
CA ALA A 37 21.16 9.38 -5.99
C ALA A 37 20.47 9.28 -7.35
N LEU A 38 20.80 10.22 -8.23
CA LEU A 38 20.40 10.23 -9.64
C LEU A 38 21.63 10.39 -10.50
N THR A 39 21.71 9.57 -11.54
CA THR A 39 22.64 9.75 -12.66
C THR A 39 21.86 9.96 -13.95
N SER A 40 22.54 10.00 -15.09
CA SER A 40 21.87 10.08 -16.40
C SER A 40 21.07 8.82 -16.76
N THR A 41 21.35 7.68 -16.10
CA THR A 41 20.75 6.38 -16.46
C THR A 41 20.39 5.52 -15.24
N THR A 42 20.67 5.98 -14.03
CA THR A 42 20.37 5.23 -12.80
C THR A 42 19.69 6.09 -11.76
N LEU A 43 18.88 5.42 -10.95
CA LEU A 43 18.18 5.96 -9.79
C LEU A 43 18.48 5.04 -8.60
N THR A 44 18.91 5.61 -7.47
CA THR A 44 19.09 4.86 -6.22
C THR A 44 17.98 5.19 -5.24
N VAL A 45 17.29 4.17 -4.73
CA VAL A 45 16.25 4.27 -3.69
C VAL A 45 16.54 3.22 -2.64
N GLY A 46 16.74 3.65 -1.38
CA GLY A 46 17.28 2.77 -0.35
C GLY A 46 18.64 2.19 -0.77
N ASP A 47 18.88 0.91 -0.53
CA ASP A 47 20.12 0.21 -0.91
C ASP A 47 20.09 -0.36 -2.34
N VAL A 48 19.09 0.01 -3.16
CA VAL A 48 18.88 -0.55 -4.50
C VAL A 48 19.12 0.52 -5.57
N GLU A 49 20.01 0.19 -6.51
CA GLU A 49 20.20 0.96 -7.74
C GLU A 49 19.39 0.34 -8.89
N PHE A 50 18.61 1.18 -9.57
CA PHE A 50 17.83 0.84 -10.74
C PHE A 50 18.39 1.51 -11.98
N MET A 51 18.60 0.74 -13.04
CA MET A 51 18.82 1.26 -14.39
C MET A 51 17.49 1.72 -14.97
N LEU A 52 17.45 2.95 -15.44
CA LEU A 52 16.35 3.53 -16.19
C LEU A 52 16.65 3.40 -17.70
N THR A 53 15.63 3.06 -18.47
CA THR A 53 15.71 2.90 -19.93
C THR A 53 14.57 3.65 -20.60
N ASP A 54 14.55 3.71 -21.93
CA ASP A 54 13.43 4.28 -22.68
C ASP A 54 12.09 3.55 -22.42
N ALA A 55 12.15 2.31 -21.92
CA ALA A 55 10.97 1.53 -21.55
C ALA A 55 10.48 1.79 -20.11
N THR A 56 11.22 2.57 -19.31
CA THR A 56 10.81 2.90 -17.94
C THR A 56 9.70 3.95 -17.97
N GLU A 57 8.55 3.62 -17.41
CA GLU A 57 7.44 4.57 -17.25
C GLU A 57 7.67 5.47 -16.03
N LEU A 58 7.73 6.79 -16.23
CA LEU A 58 7.79 7.76 -15.14
C LEU A 58 6.45 8.48 -15.02
N ARG A 59 5.86 8.49 -13.82
CA ARG A 59 4.58 9.16 -13.57
C ARG A 59 4.57 9.86 -12.22
N SER A 60 3.73 10.89 -12.06
CA SER A 60 3.39 11.44 -10.76
C SER A 60 2.31 10.61 -10.06
N GLU A 61 2.01 10.96 -8.81
CA GLU A 61 0.90 10.37 -8.06
C GLU A 61 -0.44 10.52 -8.77
N LEU A 62 -0.64 11.67 -9.41
CA LEU A 62 -1.80 12.02 -10.25
C LEU A 62 -1.74 11.40 -11.66
N GLU A 63 -0.90 10.38 -11.86
CA GLU A 63 -0.69 9.65 -13.13
C GLU A 63 -0.22 10.50 -14.31
N VAL A 64 0.31 11.70 -14.06
CA VAL A 64 0.88 12.57 -15.10
C VAL A 64 2.24 12.03 -15.49
N SER A 65 2.48 11.80 -16.79
CA SER A 65 3.77 11.35 -17.29
C SER A 65 4.88 12.36 -17.02
N LEU A 66 6.02 11.88 -16.52
CA LEU A 66 7.22 12.66 -16.21
C LEU A 66 8.37 12.31 -17.17
N GLN A 67 9.41 13.12 -17.17
CA GLN A 67 10.67 12.90 -17.88
C GLN A 67 11.81 12.70 -16.89
N TRP A 68 12.94 12.11 -17.34
CA TRP A 68 14.12 11.92 -16.48
C TRP A 68 14.62 13.22 -15.85
N ALA A 69 14.55 14.33 -16.60
CA ALA A 69 14.98 15.64 -16.14
C ALA A 69 14.08 16.22 -15.03
N ASP A 70 12.88 15.67 -14.83
CA ASP A 70 11.96 16.10 -13.79
C ASP A 70 12.29 15.46 -12.44
N LEU A 71 12.99 14.32 -12.41
CA LEU A 71 13.34 13.62 -11.17
C LEU A 71 14.41 14.37 -10.38
N GLN A 72 14.25 14.45 -9.06
CA GLN A 72 15.18 15.13 -8.16
C GLN A 72 15.56 14.24 -6.97
N VAL A 73 16.80 14.38 -6.50
CA VAL A 73 17.25 13.74 -5.25
C VAL A 73 16.41 14.28 -4.09
N GLY A 74 15.99 13.37 -3.20
CA GLY A 74 15.12 13.66 -2.06
C GLY A 74 13.64 13.37 -2.30
N TRP A 75 13.19 13.29 -3.56
CA TRP A 75 11.79 13.00 -3.86
C TRP A 75 11.38 11.60 -3.42
N TRP A 76 10.17 11.47 -2.88
CA TRP A 76 9.60 10.17 -2.58
C TRP A 76 9.10 9.50 -3.87
N VAL A 77 9.56 8.28 -4.09
CA VAL A 77 9.22 7.49 -5.27
C VAL A 77 8.87 6.06 -4.90
N GLU A 78 8.09 5.48 -5.79
CA GLU A 78 7.69 4.09 -5.83
C GLU A 78 8.25 3.46 -7.11
N VAL A 79 9.20 2.53 -6.96
CA VAL A 79 9.94 1.93 -8.08
C VAL A 79 9.59 0.47 -8.22
N HIS A 80 9.05 0.11 -9.38
CA HIS A 80 8.86 -1.26 -9.82
C HIS A 80 10.01 -1.65 -10.73
N GLY A 81 10.83 -2.61 -10.32
CA GLY A 81 11.97 -3.09 -11.07
C GLY A 81 11.92 -4.56 -11.43
N LEU A 82 12.68 -4.93 -12.44
CA LEU A 82 12.86 -6.29 -12.93
C LEU A 82 14.34 -6.65 -12.91
N ARG A 83 14.66 -7.87 -12.48
CA ARG A 83 16.00 -8.44 -12.57
C ARG A 83 15.99 -9.71 -13.39
N ALA A 84 16.78 -9.71 -14.47
CA ALA A 84 17.02 -10.91 -15.26
C ALA A 84 17.75 -11.97 -14.41
N PRO A 85 17.53 -13.28 -14.66
CA PRO A 85 18.27 -14.33 -13.97
C PRO A 85 19.78 -14.09 -14.06
N ASN A 86 20.44 -14.02 -12.90
CA ASN A 86 21.89 -13.80 -12.73
C ASN A 86 22.44 -12.39 -13.02
N ALA A 87 21.63 -11.41 -13.41
CA ALA A 87 22.11 -10.02 -13.62
C ALA A 87 22.29 -9.30 -12.28
N THR A 88 23.35 -8.57 -11.98
CA THR A 88 23.45 -7.83 -10.69
C THR A 88 22.57 -6.60 -10.61
N GLU A 89 22.04 -6.14 -11.74
CA GLU A 89 21.33 -4.87 -11.89
C GLU A 89 19.81 -5.07 -11.95
N TYR A 90 19.08 -4.12 -11.38
CA TYR A 90 17.63 -4.00 -11.54
C TYR A 90 17.32 -2.99 -12.64
N VAL A 91 16.38 -3.29 -13.52
CA VAL A 91 15.86 -2.34 -14.51
C VAL A 91 14.51 -1.84 -14.03
N ALA A 92 14.35 -0.53 -13.87
CA ALA A 92 13.06 0.05 -13.53
C ALA A 92 12.09 -0.12 -14.69
N ARG A 93 10.95 -0.76 -14.43
CA ARG A 93 9.79 -0.79 -15.33
C ARG A 93 8.94 0.45 -15.15
N GLN A 94 8.79 0.89 -13.90
CA GLN A 94 7.97 2.05 -13.55
C GLN A 94 8.56 2.77 -12.34
N VAL A 95 8.52 4.10 -12.36
CA VAL A 95 8.79 4.98 -11.21
C VAL A 95 7.61 5.92 -11.05
N LYS A 96 6.90 5.81 -9.94
CA LYS A 96 5.80 6.70 -9.57
C LYS A 96 6.28 7.66 -8.49
N VAL A 97 6.29 8.96 -8.79
CA VAL A 97 6.69 10.03 -7.88
C VAL A 97 5.51 10.42 -7.02
N LYS A 98 5.62 10.24 -5.70
CA LYS A 98 4.53 10.54 -4.74
C LYS A 98 4.45 12.02 -4.34
N THR A 99 5.34 12.84 -4.88
CA THR A 99 5.50 14.29 -4.62
C THR A 99 5.79 14.61 -3.15
N GLY A 100 6.97 15.15 -2.90
CA GLY A 100 7.23 15.91 -1.69
C GLY A 100 6.75 17.33 -1.95
N SER A 101 5.61 17.72 -1.39
CA SER A 101 5.56 19.08 -0.86
C SER A 101 6.68 19.12 0.15
N ASP A 102 7.77 19.81 -0.17
CA ASP A 102 8.74 20.20 0.82
C ASP A 102 7.99 21.06 1.84
N ASP A 103 7.42 20.43 2.88
CA ASP A 103 7.14 21.09 4.14
C ASP A 103 8.49 21.39 4.78
N ASN A 104 9.20 22.33 4.16
CA ASN A 104 10.21 23.13 4.81
C ASN A 104 9.46 24.00 5.81
N GLY A 105 9.16 23.37 6.96
CA GLY A 105 8.64 24.02 8.15
C GLY A 105 9.43 25.30 8.37
N SER A 106 8.79 26.40 7.99
CA SER A 106 9.29 27.72 8.34
C SER A 106 8.91 27.86 9.80
N ASP A 107 9.94 27.86 10.66
CA ASP A 107 9.82 28.20 12.07
C ASP A 107 9.24 29.62 12.20
N ASP A 108 7.91 29.74 12.13
CA ASP A 108 7.21 30.96 12.52
C ASP A 108 7.16 30.99 14.04
N ASN A 109 8.25 31.51 14.60
CA ASN A 109 8.37 31.97 15.97
C ASN A 109 7.44 33.18 16.17
N GLY A 110 6.13 32.91 16.27
CA GLY A 110 5.07 33.86 16.58
C GLY A 110 4.71 33.81 18.06
N SER A 111 5.35 34.69 18.82
CA SER A 111 5.05 34.98 20.22
C SER A 111 3.60 35.48 20.41
N ASP A 112 2.99 35.02 21.51
CA ASP A 112 1.98 35.68 22.35
C ASP A 112 0.60 35.99 21.72
N ASP A 113 -0.47 35.33 22.19
CA ASP A 113 -1.39 36.01 23.12
C ASP A 113 -2.38 35.07 23.82
N SER A 114 -2.68 35.46 25.05
CA SER A 114 -3.57 34.82 26.02
C SER A 114 -5.05 34.79 25.63
N GLY A 115 -5.69 33.64 25.86
CA GLY A 115 -7.15 33.48 25.84
C GLY A 115 -7.54 32.22 26.60
N SER A 116 -8.05 32.40 27.81
CA SER A 116 -8.64 31.37 28.64
C SER A 116 -9.99 30.91 28.06
N ASP A 117 -10.40 29.68 28.40
CA ASP A 117 -11.74 29.29 28.89
C ASP A 117 -12.11 27.86 28.46
N ASP A 118 -11.96 26.94 29.42
CA ASP A 118 -12.95 25.96 29.89
C ASP A 118 -13.81 25.20 28.85
N SER A 119 -13.60 23.89 28.75
CA SER A 119 -14.63 22.85 29.03
C SER A 119 -14.09 21.47 28.64
N GLY A 120 -13.61 20.73 29.64
CA GLY A 120 -13.37 19.30 29.52
C GLY A 120 -14.68 18.59 29.19
N SER A 121 -14.73 17.99 28.01
CA SER A 121 -15.72 16.97 27.67
C SER A 121 -14.97 15.64 27.67
N ASP A 122 -15.03 14.97 28.82
CA ASP A 122 -14.61 13.59 28.98
C ASP A 122 -15.56 12.71 28.15
N ASP A 123 -15.26 12.54 26.87
CA ASP A 123 -15.95 11.57 26.03
C ASP A 123 -15.41 10.18 26.34
N SER A 124 -15.93 9.61 27.43
CA SER A 124 -15.89 8.17 27.68
C SER A 124 -16.94 7.50 26.78
N GLY A 125 -16.65 7.46 25.48
CA GLY A 125 -17.36 6.67 24.50
C GLY A 125 -16.96 5.20 24.65
N SER A 126 -17.94 4.38 24.97
CA SER A 126 -17.87 2.91 25.08
C SER A 126 -17.25 2.25 23.84
N ASP A 127 -16.31 1.33 24.08
CA ASP A 127 -15.67 0.40 23.14
C ASP A 127 -16.69 -0.51 22.40
N ASP A 128 -17.39 0.04 21.41
CA ASP A 128 -17.92 -0.73 20.28
C ASP A 128 -17.28 -0.15 19.00
N HIS A 129 -15.95 -0.22 18.95
CA HIS A 129 -15.16 0.36 17.86
C HIS A 129 -15.28 -0.51 16.61
N ASP A 130 -16.26 -0.18 15.79
CA ASP A 130 -16.23 -0.46 14.35
C ASP A 130 -14.83 -0.10 13.81
N GLU A 131 -14.08 -1.10 13.34
CA GLU A 131 -12.72 -0.89 12.83
C GLU A 131 -12.78 -0.59 11.33
N GLU A 132 -12.40 0.62 10.94
CA GLU A 132 -12.25 0.98 9.54
C GLU A 132 -11.15 0.14 8.88
N VAL A 133 -11.47 -0.41 7.72
CA VAL A 133 -10.60 -1.30 6.95
C VAL A 133 -10.67 -0.95 5.48
N GLU A 134 -9.58 -1.20 4.77
CA GLU A 134 -9.48 -1.00 3.34
C GLU A 134 -8.70 -2.15 2.72
N VAL A 135 -9.21 -2.69 1.63
CA VAL A 135 -8.50 -3.73 0.86
C VAL A 135 -8.55 -3.39 -0.61
N LYS A 136 -7.37 -3.27 -1.21
CA LYS A 136 -7.20 -3.09 -2.65
C LYS A 136 -6.67 -4.36 -3.28
N GLY A 137 -7.28 -4.77 -4.38
CA GLY A 137 -6.83 -5.90 -5.16
C GLY A 137 -7.85 -6.40 -6.17
N LEU A 138 -7.56 -7.54 -6.76
CA LEU A 138 -8.46 -8.14 -7.74
C LEU A 138 -9.64 -8.82 -7.05
N ILE A 139 -10.82 -8.66 -7.62
CA ILE A 139 -12.00 -9.44 -7.27
C ILE A 139 -11.72 -10.92 -7.59
N GLU A 140 -11.77 -11.79 -6.58
CA GLU A 140 -11.59 -13.24 -6.71
C GLU A 140 -12.94 -13.97 -6.81
N ALA A 141 -13.96 -13.48 -6.11
CA ALA A 141 -15.31 -14.04 -6.13
C ALA A 141 -16.37 -12.97 -5.87
N LEU A 142 -17.55 -13.20 -6.44
CA LEU A 142 -18.75 -12.39 -6.23
C LEU A 142 -19.93 -13.32 -5.94
N THR A 143 -20.77 -12.91 -5.01
CA THR A 143 -22.12 -13.45 -4.79
C THR A 143 -23.12 -12.30 -4.75
N ASP A 144 -24.41 -12.58 -4.64
CA ASP A 144 -25.44 -11.53 -4.51
C ASP A 144 -25.27 -10.66 -3.24
N THR A 145 -24.50 -11.12 -2.26
CA THR A 145 -24.36 -10.44 -0.94
C THR A 145 -22.93 -10.34 -0.45
N SER A 146 -21.95 -10.65 -1.29
CA SER A 146 -20.54 -10.60 -0.89
C SER A 146 -19.59 -10.38 -2.07
N ILE A 147 -18.44 -9.80 -1.75
CA ILE A 147 -17.28 -9.64 -2.63
C ILE A 147 -16.06 -10.20 -1.92
N THR A 148 -15.24 -10.97 -2.63
CA THR A 148 -13.96 -11.46 -2.11
C THR A 148 -12.82 -10.81 -2.88
N VAL A 149 -11.91 -10.13 -2.18
CA VAL A 149 -10.74 -9.43 -2.72
C VAL A 149 -9.51 -9.90 -1.97
N VAL A 150 -8.59 -10.57 -2.67
CA VAL A 150 -7.30 -11.07 -2.12
C VAL A 150 -7.53 -11.87 -0.83
N GLY A 151 -8.42 -12.86 -0.87
CA GLY A 151 -8.78 -13.69 0.29
C GLY A 151 -9.82 -13.07 1.23
N GLN A 152 -10.02 -11.75 1.23
CA GLN A 152 -10.88 -11.08 2.21
C GLN A 152 -12.30 -10.97 1.68
N THR A 153 -13.25 -11.53 2.43
CA THR A 153 -14.67 -11.55 2.05
C THR A 153 -15.44 -10.47 2.80
N PHE A 154 -15.94 -9.49 2.05
CA PHE A 154 -16.81 -8.43 2.55
C PHE A 154 -18.26 -8.77 2.28
N ARG A 155 -19.11 -8.55 3.27
CA ARG A 155 -20.56 -8.56 3.13
C ARG A 155 -21.02 -7.25 2.50
N VAL A 156 -21.81 -7.37 1.45
CA VAL A 156 -22.39 -6.25 0.72
C VAL A 156 -23.84 -6.10 1.15
N THR A 157 -24.26 -4.86 1.37
CA THR A 157 -25.62 -4.53 1.80
C THR A 157 -26.22 -3.47 0.88
N ASN A 158 -27.47 -3.07 1.14
CA ASN A 158 -28.09 -1.94 0.43
C ASN A 158 -27.48 -0.58 0.80
N ARG A 159 -26.55 -0.53 1.76
CA ARG A 159 -25.80 0.67 2.15
C ARG A 159 -24.41 0.71 1.51
N THR A 160 -24.01 -0.32 0.78
CA THR A 160 -22.70 -0.36 0.11
C THR A 160 -22.78 0.46 -1.17
N GLU A 161 -21.95 1.49 -1.27
CA GLU A 161 -21.78 2.32 -2.46
C GLU A 161 -20.81 1.63 -3.42
N VAL A 162 -21.05 1.76 -4.73
CA VAL A 162 -20.20 1.13 -5.75
C VAL A 162 -19.97 2.14 -6.85
N GLU A 163 -18.71 2.49 -7.07
CA GLU A 163 -18.32 3.54 -7.98
C GLU A 163 -17.42 3.04 -9.11
N VAL A 164 -17.62 3.57 -10.31
CA VAL A 164 -16.71 3.42 -11.45
C VAL A 164 -16.35 4.81 -11.94
N HIS A 165 -15.09 5.21 -11.74
CA HIS A 165 -14.62 6.55 -12.12
C HIS A 165 -15.44 7.69 -11.50
N GLY A 166 -15.77 7.58 -10.20
CA GLY A 166 -16.55 8.57 -9.46
C GLY A 166 -18.04 8.60 -9.82
N VAL A 167 -18.55 7.52 -10.43
CA VAL A 167 -19.96 7.40 -10.83
C VAL A 167 -20.56 6.16 -10.19
N ASP A 168 -21.65 6.34 -9.44
CA ASP A 168 -22.45 5.26 -8.87
C ASP A 168 -22.94 4.28 -9.93
N VAL A 169 -22.68 2.99 -9.68
CA VAL A 169 -23.16 1.87 -10.49
C VAL A 169 -23.79 0.80 -9.60
N PRO A 170 -24.69 -0.05 -10.13
CA PRO A 170 -25.17 -1.19 -9.37
C PRO A 170 -24.04 -2.22 -9.17
N PHE A 171 -24.01 -2.85 -7.99
CA PHE A 171 -23.07 -3.92 -7.63
C PHE A 171 -23.00 -5.05 -8.69
N SER A 172 -24.10 -5.32 -9.39
CA SER A 172 -24.17 -6.31 -10.49
C SER A 172 -23.27 -5.99 -11.70
N MET A 173 -22.68 -4.79 -11.78
CA MET A 173 -21.70 -4.43 -12.82
C MET A 173 -20.30 -4.96 -12.52
N LEU A 174 -20.00 -5.34 -11.27
CA LEU A 174 -18.70 -5.85 -10.89
C LEU A 174 -18.43 -7.22 -11.52
N LEU A 175 -17.18 -7.46 -11.88
CA LEU A 175 -16.74 -8.70 -12.51
C LEU A 175 -15.48 -9.22 -11.80
N VAL A 176 -15.39 -10.54 -11.65
CA VAL A 176 -14.17 -11.21 -11.18
C VAL A 176 -12.98 -10.82 -12.06
N GLY A 177 -11.85 -10.54 -11.43
CA GLY A 177 -10.62 -10.10 -12.06
C GLY A 177 -10.53 -8.59 -12.34
N VAL A 178 -11.50 -7.80 -11.90
CA VAL A 178 -11.39 -6.33 -11.88
C VAL A 178 -10.62 -5.88 -10.65
N LEU A 179 -9.76 -4.86 -10.80
CA LEU A 179 -9.08 -4.21 -9.67
C LEU A 179 -10.06 -3.26 -8.99
N VAL A 180 -10.22 -3.44 -7.69
CA VAL A 180 -11.07 -2.59 -6.85
C VAL A 180 -10.33 -2.21 -5.58
N GLU A 181 -10.79 -1.14 -4.97
CA GLU A 181 -10.55 -0.79 -3.57
C GLU A 181 -11.88 -0.97 -2.84
N VAL A 182 -11.86 -1.71 -1.74
CA VAL A 182 -13.04 -1.95 -0.91
C VAL A 182 -12.78 -1.33 0.45
N GLU A 183 -13.52 -0.28 0.76
CA GLU A 183 -13.59 0.28 2.10
C GLU A 183 -14.68 -0.42 2.89
N GLY A 184 -14.47 -0.56 4.19
CA GLY A 184 -15.45 -1.18 5.05
C GLY A 184 -15.18 -1.06 6.52
N VAL A 185 -15.97 -1.82 7.27
CA VAL A 185 -15.88 -1.93 8.72
C VAL A 185 -15.76 -3.40 9.10
N TYR A 186 -14.79 -3.72 9.96
CA TYR A 186 -14.73 -5.01 10.65
C TYR A 186 -15.51 -4.93 11.96
N ARG A 187 -16.55 -5.76 12.08
CA ARG A 187 -17.39 -5.86 13.29
C ARG A 187 -17.83 -7.29 13.52
N ASP A 188 -17.66 -7.78 14.75
CA ASP A 188 -18.09 -9.11 15.19
C ASP A 188 -17.58 -10.27 14.29
N GLY A 189 -16.35 -10.16 13.80
CA GLY A 189 -15.76 -11.17 12.91
C GLY A 189 -16.19 -11.08 11.44
N VAL A 190 -16.92 -10.03 11.06
CA VAL A 190 -17.45 -9.84 9.70
C VAL A 190 -16.96 -8.51 9.13
N LEU A 191 -16.45 -8.55 7.91
CA LEU A 191 -16.15 -7.36 7.11
C LEU A 191 -17.43 -6.92 6.40
N TYR A 192 -17.85 -5.67 6.60
CA TYR A 192 -18.97 -5.05 5.88
C TYR A 192 -18.44 -3.99 4.94
N ALA A 193 -18.73 -4.09 3.65
CA ALA A 193 -18.33 -3.07 2.68
C ALA A 193 -19.20 -1.81 2.84
N SER A 194 -18.55 -0.66 3.01
CA SER A 194 -19.18 0.67 2.90
C SER A 194 -19.12 1.17 1.47
N GLU A 195 -17.99 0.99 0.80
CA GLU A 195 -17.75 1.48 -0.56
C GLU A 195 -16.89 0.50 -1.36
N ILE A 196 -17.14 0.40 -2.66
CA ILE A 196 -16.34 -0.36 -3.61
C ILE A 196 -16.03 0.53 -4.82
N GLU A 197 -14.78 0.99 -4.93
CA GLU A 197 -14.34 1.80 -6.05
C GLU A 197 -13.58 0.95 -7.09
N VAL A 198 -14.03 1.00 -8.34
CA VAL A 198 -13.31 0.39 -9.47
C VAL A 198 -12.19 1.31 -9.92
N LYS A 199 -10.95 1.00 -9.53
CA LYS A 199 -9.78 1.84 -9.83
C LYS A 199 -9.44 1.83 -11.32
N ARG A 200 -9.35 0.67 -11.99
CA ARG A 200 -9.29 0.49 -13.46
C ARG A 200 -9.54 -0.98 -13.83
N ARG A 201 -9.85 -1.25 -15.10
CA ARG A 201 -9.64 -2.57 -15.72
C ARG A 201 -8.21 -2.62 -16.24
N ASP A 202 -7.28 -3.15 -15.45
CA ASP A 202 -5.87 -3.19 -15.87
C ASP A 202 -5.67 -3.90 -17.20
N ALA A 203 -4.72 -3.39 -17.98
CA ALA A 203 -4.19 -4.11 -19.13
C ALA A 203 -3.56 -5.45 -18.65
N PRO A 204 -3.64 -6.53 -19.45
CA PRO A 204 -2.98 -7.78 -19.12
C PRO A 204 -1.48 -7.55 -18.85
N GLY A 205 -1.02 -7.82 -17.63
CA GLY A 205 0.39 -7.69 -17.23
C GLY A 205 0.74 -6.47 -16.37
N ALA A 206 -0.23 -5.67 -15.90
CA ALA A 206 0.01 -4.70 -14.84
C ALA A 206 0.45 -5.42 -13.55
N VAL A 207 1.43 -4.83 -12.87
CA VAL A 207 1.95 -5.35 -11.60
C VAL A 207 0.84 -5.29 -10.56
N ARG A 208 0.63 -6.41 -9.86
CA ARG A 208 -0.52 -6.63 -8.96
C ARG A 208 -0.17 -6.15 -7.56
N GLU A 209 -0.28 -4.85 -7.37
CA GLU A 209 -0.25 -4.26 -6.04
C GLU A 209 -1.48 -4.69 -5.25
N VAL A 210 -1.25 -5.05 -4.00
CA VAL A 210 -2.28 -5.22 -2.98
C VAL A 210 -2.01 -4.23 -1.87
N GLU A 211 -3.09 -3.73 -1.28
CA GLU A 211 -3.05 -2.77 -0.18
C GLU A 211 -4.05 -3.22 0.88
N PHE A 212 -3.60 -3.20 2.13
CA PHE A 212 -4.38 -3.60 3.28
C PHE A 212 -4.25 -2.51 4.34
N LYS A 213 -5.37 -1.91 4.73
CA LYS A 213 -5.46 -1.02 5.87
C LYS A 213 -6.26 -1.70 6.98
N GLY A 214 -5.70 -1.73 8.18
CA GLY A 214 -6.36 -2.31 9.34
C GLY A 214 -5.42 -2.44 10.53
N ARG A 215 -5.91 -3.03 11.62
CA ARG A 215 -5.10 -3.24 12.81
C ARG A 215 -4.07 -4.35 12.65
N ILE A 216 -2.90 -4.15 13.27
CA ILE A 216 -1.93 -5.22 13.53
C ILE A 216 -2.55 -6.20 14.53
N THR A 217 -2.80 -7.43 14.07
CA THR A 217 -3.33 -8.53 14.88
C THR A 217 -2.26 -9.58 15.24
N GLY A 218 -1.06 -9.42 14.69
CA GLY A 218 0.11 -10.22 15.03
C GLY A 218 1.39 -9.50 14.61
N LEU A 219 2.40 -9.51 15.47
CA LEU A 219 3.70 -8.90 15.20
C LEU A 219 4.84 -9.79 15.68
N THR A 220 5.80 -10.09 14.79
CA THR A 220 7.07 -10.75 15.14
C THR A 220 8.24 -9.89 14.68
N ASP A 221 9.48 -10.32 14.89
CA ASP A 221 10.68 -9.62 14.41
C ASP A 221 10.74 -9.49 12.87
N SER A 222 10.00 -10.34 12.14
CA SER A 222 10.05 -10.37 10.67
C SER A 222 8.69 -10.52 10.01
N THR A 223 7.59 -10.39 10.74
CA THR A 223 6.24 -10.46 10.16
C THR A 223 5.26 -9.51 10.84
N ILE A 224 4.26 -9.07 10.08
CA ILE A 224 3.11 -8.28 10.54
C ILE A 224 1.83 -8.93 10.02
N THR A 225 0.76 -9.00 10.82
CA THR A 225 -0.51 -9.59 10.40
C THR A 225 -1.62 -8.55 10.44
N VAL A 226 -2.31 -8.37 9.31
CA VAL A 226 -3.40 -7.40 9.13
C VAL A 226 -4.54 -8.10 8.41
N LEU A 227 -5.76 -8.06 8.96
CA LEU A 227 -6.93 -8.76 8.41
C LEU A 227 -6.65 -10.26 8.12
N GLU A 228 -6.05 -10.97 9.08
CA GLU A 228 -5.64 -12.39 8.96
C GLU A 228 -4.54 -12.67 7.91
N MET A 229 -4.14 -11.68 7.12
CA MET A 229 -3.06 -11.80 6.14
C MET A 229 -1.71 -11.52 6.82
N THR A 230 -0.77 -12.47 6.74
CA THR A 230 0.54 -12.39 7.41
C THR A 230 1.67 -12.06 6.47
N PHE A 231 2.16 -10.84 6.59
CA PHE A 231 3.13 -10.16 5.77
C PHE A 231 4.56 -10.36 6.28
N THR A 232 5.53 -10.64 5.40
CA THR A 232 6.95 -10.80 5.77
C THR A 232 7.72 -9.50 5.59
N VAL A 233 8.49 -9.10 6.59
CA VAL A 233 9.35 -7.92 6.54
C VAL A 233 10.72 -8.31 6.03
N THR A 234 11.27 -7.51 5.12
CA THR A 234 12.60 -7.73 4.54
C THR A 234 13.46 -6.47 4.70
N PRO A 235 14.77 -6.53 4.43
CA PRO A 235 15.61 -5.33 4.40
C PRO A 235 15.17 -4.25 3.39
N LEU A 236 14.32 -4.59 2.41
CA LEU A 236 13.76 -3.64 1.44
C LEU A 236 12.44 -3.01 1.90
N THR A 237 11.87 -3.47 3.01
CA THR A 237 10.64 -2.93 3.58
C THR A 237 10.94 -1.56 4.19
N VAL A 238 10.18 -0.53 3.78
CA VAL A 238 10.26 0.81 4.37
C VAL A 238 9.07 1.01 5.28
N VAL A 239 9.32 1.27 6.55
CA VAL A 239 8.27 1.54 7.54
C VAL A 239 8.23 3.04 7.80
N MET A 240 7.04 3.62 7.78
CA MET A 240 6.82 5.04 8.00
C MET A 240 5.81 5.29 9.11
N ASP A 241 5.92 6.43 9.79
CA ASP A 241 4.82 6.98 10.58
C ASP A 241 3.83 7.74 9.69
N ASP A 242 2.75 8.27 10.29
CA ASP A 242 1.70 9.02 9.60
C ASP A 242 2.22 10.31 8.93
N ASP A 243 3.30 10.88 9.48
CA ASP A 243 3.99 12.06 8.94
C ASP A 243 4.99 11.69 7.80
N ARG A 244 4.98 10.42 7.35
CA ARG A 244 5.90 9.86 6.34
C ARG A 244 7.38 9.90 6.74
N ASN A 245 7.68 9.93 8.03
CA ASN A 245 9.04 9.75 8.51
C ASN A 245 9.38 8.26 8.54
N VAL A 246 10.57 7.90 8.05
CA VAL A 246 11.05 6.51 8.13
C VAL A 246 11.33 6.16 9.59
N ILE A 247 10.67 5.11 10.08
CA ILE A 247 10.83 4.56 11.43
C ILE A 247 11.40 3.15 11.37
N ARG A 248 11.86 2.61 12.51
CA ARG A 248 12.24 1.20 12.59
C ARG A 248 11.00 0.34 12.69
N PHE A 249 11.03 -0.84 12.06
CA PHE A 249 9.95 -1.83 12.20
C PHE A 249 9.67 -2.21 13.67
N SER A 250 10.68 -2.23 14.53
CA SER A 250 10.54 -2.47 15.97
C SER A 250 9.76 -1.40 16.74
N GLU A 251 9.41 -0.28 16.10
CA GLU A 251 8.56 0.77 16.68
C GLU A 251 7.06 0.50 16.48
N LEU A 252 6.73 -0.50 15.66
CA LEU A 252 5.35 -0.97 15.52
C LEU A 252 4.91 -1.78 16.74
N MET A 253 3.62 -1.77 17.02
CA MET A 253 2.98 -2.48 18.13
C MET A 253 1.66 -3.10 17.68
N GLU A 254 1.33 -4.29 18.21
CA GLU A 254 0.00 -4.87 18.02
C GLU A 254 -1.11 -3.88 18.41
N GLY A 255 -2.21 -3.90 17.67
CA GLY A 255 -3.34 -2.98 17.82
C GLY A 255 -3.21 -1.65 17.08
N GLN A 256 -2.01 -1.28 16.58
CA GLN A 256 -1.86 -0.10 15.71
C GLN A 256 -2.58 -0.31 14.38
N VAL A 257 -3.20 0.75 13.86
CA VAL A 257 -3.72 0.76 12.49
C VAL A 257 -2.57 1.04 11.55
N VAL A 258 -2.44 0.19 10.55
CA VAL A 258 -1.41 0.29 9.52
C VAL A 258 -1.99 0.14 8.13
N GLU A 259 -1.30 0.72 7.16
CA GLU A 259 -1.50 0.48 5.75
C GLU A 259 -0.29 -0.29 5.21
N VAL A 260 -0.56 -1.42 4.55
CA VAL A 260 0.43 -2.38 4.07
C VAL A 260 0.25 -2.58 2.57
N LYS A 261 1.20 -2.09 1.77
CA LYS A 261 1.22 -2.29 0.30
C LYS A 261 2.31 -3.24 -0.12
N GLY A 262 2.02 -4.18 -1.02
CA GLY A 262 2.98 -5.13 -1.55
C GLY A 262 2.55 -5.74 -2.89
N LEU A 263 3.34 -6.68 -3.42
CA LEU A 263 2.97 -7.44 -4.62
C LEU A 263 2.35 -8.78 -4.25
N PHE A 264 1.28 -9.18 -4.93
CA PHE A 264 0.63 -10.47 -4.72
C PHE A 264 0.80 -11.39 -5.92
N TYR A 265 1.47 -12.53 -5.69
CA TYR A 265 1.50 -13.64 -6.64
C TYR A 265 0.59 -14.75 -6.11
N THR A 266 -0.57 -14.92 -6.74
CA THR A 266 -1.22 -16.23 -6.67
C THR A 266 -0.36 -17.20 -7.47
N GLU A 267 0.05 -18.31 -6.86
CA GLU A 267 0.48 -19.45 -7.65
C GLU A 267 -0.64 -19.76 -8.63
N ARG A 268 -0.37 -19.64 -9.94
CA ARG A 268 -1.18 -20.36 -10.92
C ARG A 268 -0.95 -21.83 -10.62
N GLY A 269 -1.86 -22.41 -9.84
CA GLY A 269 -1.98 -23.84 -9.68
C GLY A 269 -1.90 -24.50 -11.06
N VAL A 270 -1.00 -25.47 -11.14
CA VAL A 270 -0.92 -26.51 -12.17
C VAL A 270 -2.28 -27.10 -12.51
#